data_AF-A0A2V5UYS1-F1
#
_entry.id   AF-A0A2V5UYS1-F1
#
_cell.length_a   1.000
_cell.length_b   1.000
_cell.length_c   1.000
_cell.angle_alpha   90.00
_cell.angle_beta   90.00
_cell.angle_gamma   90.00
#
_symmetry.space_group_name_H-M   'P 1'
#
loop_
_entity.id
_entity.type
_entity.pdbx_description
1 polymer ?
#
loop_
_entity_poly.entity_id
_entity_poly.type
_entity_poly.pdbx_seq_one_letter_code
_entity_poly.pdbx_strand_id
1 'polypeptide(L)'
;MSGHRVGIVAISIFLVVSAYSANPFLDASDDKPVSAKFRGTEWGDNIQQEKMLLTARVVTSRIAKMQWGAIFKIEFVDVKSRAPQPRKIEPDYFIATNDRIVLLNEENIPTAINRLSESHRPPEFEPGDIYGITSGSFDHEDGLWKTTITLKGDLCVYTRAATARGPMAIDSNVRQ
;
A
#
# COMPACT_ATOMS: atom_id res chain seq x y z
N MET A 1 32.52 29.97 -56.27
CA MET A 1 33.01 29.35 -55.02
C MET A 1 31.78 29.04 -54.17
N SER A 2 31.53 27.75 -53.96
CA SER A 2 30.29 27.19 -53.41
C SER A 2 30.25 27.31 -51.89
N GLY A 3 29.17 27.84 -51.33
CA GLY A 3 28.95 27.91 -49.89
C GLY A 3 28.57 26.54 -49.33
N HIS A 4 29.41 25.97 -48.48
CA HIS A 4 29.10 24.72 -47.79
C HIS A 4 28.04 24.98 -46.70
N ARG A 5 26.84 24.42 -46.90
CA ARG A 5 25.82 24.33 -45.86
C ARG A 5 26.22 23.27 -44.85
N VAL A 6 26.39 23.69 -43.59
CA VAL A 6 26.58 22.82 -42.43
C VAL A 6 25.29 22.04 -42.20
N GLY A 7 25.34 20.72 -42.30
CA GLY A 7 24.26 19.82 -41.90
C GLY A 7 24.62 19.14 -40.59
N ILE A 8 24.14 19.66 -39.46
CA ILE A 8 24.20 18.95 -38.18
C ILE A 8 23.00 18.00 -38.15
N VAL A 9 23.26 16.70 -38.31
CA VAL A 9 22.26 15.67 -38.04
C VAL A 9 22.17 15.51 -36.53
N ALA A 10 21.21 16.19 -35.91
CA ALA A 10 20.86 15.96 -34.52
C ALA A 10 20.11 14.63 -34.44
N ILE A 11 20.83 13.53 -34.20
CA ILE A 11 20.24 12.25 -33.85
C ILE A 11 19.72 12.39 -32.42
N SER A 12 18.43 12.73 -32.29
CA SER A 12 17.71 12.64 -31.02
C SER A 12 17.54 11.18 -30.67
N ILE A 13 18.53 10.60 -30.00
CA ILE A 13 18.34 9.36 -29.26
C ILE A 13 17.38 9.73 -28.13
N PHE A 14 16.10 9.42 -28.31
CA PHE A 14 15.19 9.28 -27.18
C PHE A 14 15.79 8.18 -26.31
N LEU A 15 16.59 8.58 -25.32
CA LEU A 15 16.75 7.78 -24.13
C LEU A 15 15.33 7.61 -23.61
N VAL A 16 14.75 6.44 -23.89
CA VAL A 16 13.62 5.95 -23.14
C VAL A 16 14.16 5.88 -21.72
N VAL A 17 14.02 6.99 -20.99
CA VAL A 17 14.03 6.94 -19.54
C VAL A 17 12.90 5.98 -19.28
N SER A 18 13.24 4.72 -19.01
CA SER A 18 12.38 3.84 -18.25
C SER A 18 12.21 4.57 -16.94
N ALA A 19 11.25 5.50 -16.92
CA ALA A 19 10.76 6.10 -15.72
C ALA A 19 10.15 4.92 -15.00
N TYR A 20 10.97 4.29 -14.16
CA TYR A 20 10.46 3.43 -13.12
C TYR A 20 9.28 4.18 -12.53
N SER A 21 8.15 3.50 -12.45
CA SER A 21 6.97 3.92 -11.69
C SER A 21 7.44 4.71 -10.46
N ALA A 22 7.29 6.04 -10.51
CA ALA A 22 7.61 6.90 -9.39
C ALA A 22 6.45 6.73 -8.41
N ASN A 23 6.45 5.61 -7.71
CA ASN A 23 5.41 5.24 -6.77
C ASN A 23 5.45 6.24 -5.61
N PRO A 24 4.46 7.15 -5.49
CA PRO A 24 4.52 8.22 -4.49
C PRO A 24 4.25 7.70 -3.07
N PHE A 25 3.79 6.46 -2.91
CA PHE A 25 3.56 5.87 -1.60
C PHE A 25 4.85 5.36 -0.95
N LEU A 26 5.80 4.86 -1.77
CA LEU A 26 6.96 4.14 -1.28
C LEU A 26 8.16 4.39 -2.22
N ASP A 27 8.81 5.54 -2.06
CA ASP A 27 10.15 5.80 -2.61
C ASP A 27 11.21 5.05 -1.78
N ALA A 28 11.20 3.72 -1.87
CA ALA A 28 12.21 2.89 -1.25
C ALA A 28 13.44 2.83 -2.18
N SER A 29 14.42 3.70 -1.89
CA SER A 29 15.69 3.81 -2.62
C SER A 29 16.49 2.51 -2.72
N ASP A 30 16.28 1.57 -1.81
CA ASP A 30 16.83 0.21 -1.84
C ASP A 30 15.78 -0.85 -1.42
N ASP A 31 16.16 -2.13 -1.44
CA ASP A 31 15.30 -3.25 -1.01
C ASP A 31 15.38 -3.50 0.51
N LYS A 32 16.02 -2.62 1.29
CA LYS A 32 16.17 -2.87 2.72
C LYS A 32 14.82 -2.71 3.42
N PRO A 33 14.49 -3.60 4.37
CA PRO A 33 13.29 -3.44 5.17
C PRO A 33 13.30 -2.10 5.92
N VAL A 34 12.19 -1.38 5.86
CA VAL A 34 11.94 -0.19 6.68
C VAL A 34 11.11 -0.61 7.87
N SER A 35 11.38 -0.04 9.04
CA SER A 35 10.61 -0.37 10.25
C SER A 35 10.16 0.85 11.02
N ALA A 36 8.96 0.77 11.59
CA ALA A 36 8.41 1.77 12.49
C ALA A 36 7.76 1.08 13.69
N LYS A 37 7.82 1.73 14.86
CA LYS A 37 7.16 1.23 16.07
C LYS A 37 5.77 1.83 16.16
N PHE A 38 4.79 0.97 16.33
CA PHE A 38 3.40 1.34 16.48
C PHE A 38 2.92 1.03 17.89
N ARG A 39 2.07 1.92 18.39
CA ARG A 39 1.32 1.74 19.64
C ARG A 39 -0.13 1.96 19.31
N GLY A 40 -0.96 0.99 19.66
CA GLY A 40 -2.39 1.02 19.38
C GLY A 40 -3.17 0.31 20.47
N THR A 41 -4.46 0.16 20.19
CA THR A 41 -5.36 -0.59 21.04
C THR A 41 -5.77 -1.85 20.30
N GLU A 42 -5.63 -2.98 20.95
CA GLU A 42 -6.11 -4.27 20.49
C GLU A 42 -7.53 -4.53 21.02
N TRP A 43 -8.35 -5.08 20.13
CA TRP A 43 -9.77 -5.35 20.29
C TRP A 43 -10.09 -6.72 19.68
N GLY A 44 -11.10 -7.41 20.21
CA GLY A 44 -11.60 -8.68 19.70
C GLY A 44 -12.56 -9.37 20.67
N ASP A 45 -13.32 -10.35 20.18
CA ASP A 45 -14.40 -11.00 20.96
C ASP A 45 -13.89 -11.71 22.22
N ASN A 46 -12.62 -12.14 22.23
CA ASN A 46 -11.97 -12.79 23.36
C ASN A 46 -11.33 -11.81 24.37
N ILE A 47 -11.53 -10.50 24.19
CA ILE A 47 -10.94 -9.45 25.02
C ILE A 47 -12.04 -8.83 25.88
N GLN A 48 -12.15 -9.31 27.12
CA GLN A 48 -13.16 -8.83 28.09
C GLN A 48 -12.91 -7.39 28.59
N GLN A 49 -11.69 -6.87 28.46
CA GLN A 49 -11.35 -5.49 28.80
C GLN A 49 -11.49 -4.61 27.57
N GLU A 50 -12.30 -3.55 27.67
CA GLU A 50 -12.61 -2.69 26.53
C GLU A 50 -11.38 -2.19 25.77
N LYS A 51 -10.19 -2.03 26.37
CA LYS A 51 -9.01 -1.53 25.63
C LYS A 51 -7.73 -2.18 26.13
N MET A 52 -7.13 -3.05 25.32
CA MET A 52 -5.80 -3.61 25.62
C MET A 52 -4.73 -2.91 24.81
N LEU A 53 -3.62 -2.56 25.47
CA LEU A 53 -2.51 -1.91 24.77
C LEU A 53 -1.78 -2.92 23.88
N LEU A 54 -1.61 -2.56 22.61
CA LEU A 54 -0.79 -3.26 21.65
C LEU A 54 0.42 -2.40 21.29
N THR A 55 1.61 -2.97 21.34
CA THR A 55 2.78 -2.37 20.68
C THR A 55 3.39 -3.39 19.75
N ALA A 56 3.73 -2.97 18.55
CA ALA A 56 4.39 -3.81 17.55
C ALA A 56 5.43 -2.99 16.80
N ARG A 57 6.47 -3.65 16.32
CA ARG A 57 7.32 -3.10 15.27
C ARG A 57 6.76 -3.58 13.94
N VAL A 58 6.36 -2.65 13.09
CA VAL A 58 5.93 -2.96 11.73
C VAL A 58 7.16 -2.91 10.85
N VAL A 59 7.38 -3.96 10.06
CA VAL A 59 8.46 -4.09 9.10
C VAL A 59 7.84 -4.16 7.71
N THR A 60 8.19 -3.22 6.85
CA THR A 60 7.78 -3.18 5.45
C THR A 60 8.96 -3.58 4.59
N SER A 61 8.81 -4.65 3.81
CA SER A 61 9.85 -5.16 2.91
C SER A 61 9.33 -5.23 1.49
N ARG A 62 10.11 -4.76 0.50
CA ARG A 62 9.83 -5.03 -0.91
C ARG A 62 10.25 -6.46 -1.21
N ILE A 63 9.32 -7.28 -1.71
CA ILE A 63 9.58 -8.71 -1.98
C ILE A 63 9.60 -9.04 -3.47
N ALA A 64 9.05 -8.17 -4.31
CA ALA A 64 9.15 -8.27 -5.77
C ALA A 64 9.07 -6.89 -6.42
N LYS A 65 9.74 -6.73 -7.56
CA LYS A 65 9.68 -5.54 -8.41
C LYS A 65 9.17 -5.95 -9.79
N MET A 66 8.19 -5.20 -10.29
CA MET A 66 7.58 -5.39 -11.60
C MET A 66 7.85 -4.16 -12.48
N GLN A 67 7.56 -4.26 -13.77
CA GLN A 67 7.65 -3.10 -14.67
C GLN A 67 6.60 -2.02 -14.34
N TRP A 68 5.49 -2.43 -13.75
CA TRP A 68 4.32 -1.59 -13.46
C TRP A 68 4.18 -1.21 -11.98
N GLY A 69 5.03 -1.72 -11.09
CA GLY A 69 4.92 -1.51 -9.65
C GLY A 69 5.81 -2.43 -8.83
N ALA A 70 5.42 -2.67 -7.58
CA ALA A 70 6.14 -3.56 -6.67
C ALA A 70 5.18 -4.28 -5.71
N ILE A 71 5.67 -5.37 -5.12
CA ILE A 71 4.96 -6.12 -4.09
C ILE A 71 5.72 -5.94 -2.78
N PHE A 72 4.97 -5.57 -1.74
CA PHE A 72 5.46 -5.37 -0.39
C PHE A 72 4.85 -6.36 0.57
N LYS A 73 5.61 -6.71 1.60
CA LYS A 73 5.18 -7.48 2.74
C LYS A 73 5.20 -6.57 3.97
N ILE A 74 4.11 -6.55 4.72
CA ILE A 74 3.98 -5.84 5.99
C ILE A 74 3.90 -6.87 7.10
N GLU A 75 4.89 -6.87 7.98
CA GLU A 75 4.99 -7.79 9.11
C GLU A 75 4.92 -7.06 10.44
N PHE A 76 4.17 -7.61 11.38
CA PHE A 76 4.16 -7.15 12.77
C PHE A 76 5.07 -8.06 13.60
N VAL A 77 6.23 -7.55 13.99
CA VAL A 77 7.20 -8.25 14.83
C VAL A 77 7.29 -7.61 16.20
N ASP A 78 7.89 -8.33 17.15
CA ASP A 78 8.02 -7.89 18.54
C ASP A 78 6.68 -7.47 19.16
N VAL A 79 5.60 -8.17 18.77
CA VAL A 79 4.24 -7.87 19.21
C VAL A 79 4.14 -8.10 20.72
N LYS A 80 3.92 -7.01 21.45
CA LYS A 80 3.62 -7.04 22.87
C LYS A 80 2.15 -6.68 23.04
N SER A 81 1.42 -7.67 23.51
CA SER A 81 0.02 -7.56 23.88
C SER A 81 -0.10 -7.85 25.38
N ARG A 82 -1.08 -7.21 26.03
CA ARG A 82 -1.50 -7.58 27.38
C ARG A 82 -2.60 -8.64 27.38
N ALA A 83 -3.07 -9.09 26.21
CA ALA A 83 -4.12 -10.07 26.08
C ALA A 83 -3.78 -11.39 26.78
N PRO A 84 -4.78 -12.09 27.35
CA PRO A 84 -4.56 -13.38 28.03
C PRO A 84 -3.87 -14.42 27.14
N GLN A 85 -4.12 -14.35 25.83
CA GLN A 85 -3.46 -15.17 24.82
C GLN A 85 -2.83 -14.27 23.76
N PRO A 86 -1.49 -14.32 23.57
CA PRO A 86 -0.84 -13.60 22.49
C PRO A 86 -1.33 -14.13 21.14
N ARG A 87 -1.86 -13.25 20.28
CA ARG A 87 -2.15 -13.62 18.89
C ARG A 87 -0.91 -13.46 18.03
N LYS A 88 -0.72 -14.40 17.10
CA LYS A 88 0.14 -14.18 15.95
C LYS A 88 -0.61 -13.28 14.97
N ILE A 89 0.03 -12.20 14.52
CA ILE A 89 -0.48 -11.36 13.43
C ILE A 89 0.21 -11.85 12.17
N GLU A 90 -0.57 -12.40 11.23
CA GLU A 90 -0.03 -12.82 9.94
C GLU A 90 0.39 -11.60 9.11
N PRO A 91 1.38 -11.74 8.22
CA PRO A 91 1.76 -10.67 7.32
C PRO A 91 0.67 -10.37 6.30
N ASP A 92 0.52 -9.09 5.98
CA ASP A 92 -0.24 -8.64 4.83
C ASP A 92 0.71 -8.39 3.65
N TYR A 93 0.21 -8.64 2.44
CA TYR A 93 0.94 -8.41 1.20
C TYR A 93 0.21 -7.37 0.38
N PHE A 94 0.94 -6.40 -0.16
CA PHE A 94 0.37 -5.31 -0.93
C PHE A 94 1.06 -5.17 -2.26
N ILE A 95 0.25 -4.98 -3.30
CA ILE A 95 0.70 -4.48 -4.59
C ILE A 95 0.65 -2.95 -4.54
N ALA A 96 1.74 -2.31 -4.88
CA ALA A 96 1.83 -0.86 -4.99
C ALA A 96 2.14 -0.47 -6.44
N THR A 97 1.19 0.20 -7.09
CA THR A 97 1.30 0.75 -8.45
C THR A 97 1.57 2.26 -8.40
N ASN A 98 1.55 2.92 -9.56
CA ASN A 98 1.61 4.38 -9.64
C ASN A 98 0.38 5.08 -9.05
N ASP A 99 -0.75 4.39 -8.98
CA ASP A 99 -2.04 4.98 -8.67
C ASP A 99 -2.69 4.42 -7.40
N ARG A 100 -2.35 3.18 -7.02
CA ARG A 100 -3.03 2.45 -5.96
C ARG A 100 -2.10 1.63 -5.08
N ILE A 101 -2.52 1.43 -3.84
CA ILE A 101 -2.07 0.34 -2.98
C ILE A 101 -3.22 -0.65 -2.88
N VAL A 102 -2.97 -1.93 -3.15
CA VAL A 102 -3.99 -2.97 -3.18
C VAL A 102 -3.53 -4.19 -2.39
N LEU A 103 -4.43 -4.78 -1.61
CA LEU A 103 -4.19 -6.03 -0.89
C LEU A 103 -4.00 -7.18 -1.89
N LEU A 104 -2.90 -7.92 -1.76
CA LEU A 104 -2.65 -9.18 -2.45
C LEU A 104 -3.22 -10.31 -1.59
N ASN A 105 -4.52 -10.53 -1.71
CA ASN A 105 -5.24 -11.57 -0.97
C ASN A 105 -5.19 -12.92 -1.69
N GLU A 106 -4.02 -13.54 -1.72
CA GLU A 106 -3.78 -14.82 -2.39
C GLU A 106 -3.32 -15.87 -1.39
N GLU A 107 -3.86 -17.09 -1.48
CA GLU A 107 -3.50 -18.20 -0.58
C GLU A 107 -2.02 -18.58 -0.71
N ASN A 108 -1.47 -18.50 -1.93
CA ASN A 108 -0.08 -18.84 -2.24
C ASN A 108 0.65 -17.64 -2.86
N ILE A 109 1.24 -16.84 -1.98
CA ILE A 109 2.00 -15.64 -2.35
C ILE A 109 3.14 -15.93 -3.35
N PRO A 110 4.01 -16.94 -3.16
CA PRO A 110 5.04 -17.27 -4.15
C PRO A 110 4.49 -17.54 -5.56
N THR A 111 3.41 -18.31 -5.67
CA THR A 111 2.75 -18.58 -6.96
C THR A 111 2.17 -17.31 -7.56
N ALA A 112 1.54 -16.46 -6.75
CA ALA A 112 1.00 -15.18 -7.21
C ALA A 112 2.11 -14.25 -7.72
N ILE A 113 3.24 -14.15 -7.02
CA ILE A 113 4.40 -13.35 -7.44
C ILE A 113 4.93 -13.82 -8.80
N ASN A 114 5.08 -15.14 -8.98
CA ASN A 114 5.54 -15.71 -10.25
C ASN A 114 4.56 -15.39 -11.40
N ARG A 115 3.25 -15.55 -11.18
CA ARG A 115 2.23 -15.19 -12.18
C ARG A 115 2.28 -13.69 -12.53
N LEU A 116 2.48 -12.84 -11.53
CA LEU A 116 2.49 -11.37 -11.70
C LEU A 116 3.77 -10.87 -12.37
N SER A 117 4.90 -11.57 -12.23
CA SER A 117 6.17 -11.18 -12.85
C SER A 117 6.20 -11.39 -14.37
N GLU A 118 5.36 -12.28 -14.88
CA GLU A 118 5.16 -12.51 -16.31
C GLU A 118 4.31 -11.40 -16.97
N SER A 119 3.58 -10.60 -16.17
CA SER A 119 2.70 -9.54 -16.67
C SER A 119 3.42 -8.20 -16.83
N HIS A 120 3.19 -7.55 -17.96
CA HIS A 120 3.69 -6.19 -18.25
C HIS A 120 2.76 -5.08 -17.76
N ARG A 121 1.57 -5.43 -17.24
CA ARG A 121 0.58 -4.50 -16.69
C ARG A 121 0.13 -4.94 -15.28
N PRO A 122 -0.31 -4.01 -14.41
CA PRO A 122 -0.86 -4.40 -13.13
C PRO A 122 -2.12 -5.26 -13.35
N PRO A 123 -2.42 -6.21 -12.44
CA PRO A 123 -3.65 -6.97 -12.52
C PRO A 123 -4.87 -6.06 -12.28
N GLU A 124 -6.05 -6.53 -12.65
CA GLU A 124 -7.30 -5.89 -12.22
C GLU A 124 -7.55 -6.18 -10.74
N PHE A 125 -8.16 -5.22 -10.06
CA PHE A 125 -8.32 -5.25 -8.61
C PHE A 125 -9.77 -5.02 -8.24
N GLU A 126 -10.25 -5.79 -7.27
CA GLU A 126 -11.56 -5.56 -6.68
C GLU A 126 -11.55 -4.24 -5.88
N PRO A 127 -12.62 -3.43 -5.97
CA PRO A 127 -12.76 -2.19 -5.18
C PRO A 127 -12.49 -2.36 -3.68
N GLY A 128 -12.89 -3.50 -3.10
CA GLY A 128 -12.72 -3.81 -1.68
C GLY A 128 -11.26 -4.08 -1.25
N ASP A 129 -10.38 -4.36 -2.21
CA ASP A 129 -8.97 -4.63 -1.94
C ASP A 129 -8.10 -3.37 -2.04
N ILE A 130 -8.66 -2.22 -2.41
CA ILE A 130 -7.91 -0.96 -2.52
C ILE A 130 -7.74 -0.35 -1.12
N TYR A 131 -6.49 -0.04 -0.75
CA TYR A 131 -6.12 0.55 0.55
C TYR A 131 -5.50 1.95 0.41
N GLY A 132 -5.06 2.32 -0.78
CA GLY A 132 -4.46 3.64 -1.02
C GLY A 132 -4.65 4.14 -2.43
N ILE A 133 -4.70 5.46 -2.58
CA ILE A 133 -4.81 6.17 -3.87
C ILE A 133 -3.83 7.35 -3.93
N THR A 134 -3.33 7.68 -5.12
CA THR A 134 -2.38 8.79 -5.31
C THR A 134 -3.02 10.10 -5.73
N SER A 135 -4.35 10.12 -5.89
CA SER A 135 -5.07 11.34 -6.24
C SER A 135 -6.54 11.26 -5.84
N GLY A 136 -7.09 12.39 -5.41
CA GLY A 136 -8.54 12.56 -5.20
C GLY A 136 -9.10 11.75 -4.04
N SER A 137 -10.26 11.15 -4.28
CA SER A 137 -10.98 10.31 -3.32
C SER A 137 -11.56 9.10 -4.04
N PHE A 138 -11.62 7.98 -3.33
CA PHE A 138 -12.19 6.73 -3.79
C PHE A 138 -13.20 6.24 -2.76
N ASP A 139 -14.39 5.90 -3.22
CA ASP A 139 -15.46 5.35 -2.39
C ASP A 139 -15.84 3.97 -2.90
N HIS A 140 -16.08 3.04 -1.98
CA HIS A 140 -16.62 1.72 -2.27
C HIS A 140 -17.61 1.32 -1.18
N GLU A 141 -18.73 0.75 -1.59
CA GLU A 141 -19.75 0.21 -0.69
C GLU A 141 -19.78 -1.32 -0.79
N ASP A 142 -19.72 -1.97 0.37
CA ASP A 142 -19.80 -3.41 0.54
C ASP A 142 -20.83 -3.71 1.64
N GLY A 143 -22.04 -4.09 1.21
CA GLY A 143 -23.17 -4.31 2.09
C GLY A 143 -23.53 -3.06 2.91
N LEU A 144 -23.43 -3.17 4.24
CA LEU A 144 -23.70 -2.07 5.17
C LEU A 144 -22.46 -1.22 5.47
N TRP A 145 -21.37 -1.38 4.73
CA TRP A 145 -20.12 -0.67 4.99
C TRP A 145 -19.76 0.19 3.80
N LYS A 146 -19.35 1.42 4.09
CA LYS A 146 -18.74 2.32 3.13
C LYS A 146 -17.27 2.51 3.51
N THR A 147 -16.40 2.24 2.54
CA THR A 147 -14.99 2.59 2.57
C THR A 147 -14.78 3.87 1.78
N THR A 148 -14.09 4.84 2.38
CA THR A 148 -13.64 6.08 1.74
C THR A 148 -12.13 6.18 1.92
N ILE A 149 -11.43 6.38 0.81
CA ILE A 149 -9.99 6.60 0.76
C ILE A 149 -9.76 7.98 0.17
N THR A 150 -9.08 8.87 0.89
CA THR A 150 -8.85 10.24 0.42
C THR A 150 -7.39 10.61 0.57
N LEU A 151 -6.80 11.18 -0.47
CA LEU A 151 -5.49 11.79 -0.37
C LEU A 151 -5.60 13.18 0.26
N LYS A 152 -4.92 13.38 1.39
CA LYS A 152 -4.82 14.65 2.11
C LYS A 152 -3.35 15.06 2.20
N GLY A 153 -2.88 15.85 1.24
CA GLY A 153 -1.47 16.21 1.14
C GLY A 153 -0.63 14.99 0.78
N ASP A 154 0.32 14.65 1.64
CA ASP A 154 1.17 13.46 1.55
C ASP A 154 0.58 12.23 2.26
N LEU A 155 -0.56 12.39 2.95
CA LEU A 155 -1.20 11.31 3.70
C LEU A 155 -2.38 10.72 2.93
N CYS A 156 -2.36 9.40 2.71
CA CYS A 156 -3.53 8.67 2.26
C CYS A 156 -4.35 8.21 3.48
N VAL A 157 -5.58 8.70 3.61
CA VAL A 157 -6.48 8.40 4.73
C VAL A 157 -7.51 7.36 4.30
N TYR A 158 -7.50 6.22 4.98
CA TYR A 158 -8.48 5.15 4.82
C TYR A 158 -9.51 5.21 5.94
N THR A 159 -10.80 5.24 5.61
CA THR A 159 -11.90 5.22 6.58
C THR A 159 -12.91 4.18 6.16
N ARG A 160 -13.35 3.34 7.10
CA ARG A 160 -14.45 2.40 6.92
C ARG A 160 -15.50 2.70 7.98
N ALA A 161 -16.72 2.98 7.55
CA ALA A 161 -17.83 3.29 8.42
C ALA A 161 -19.05 2.45 8.02
N ALA A 162 -19.88 2.10 8.99
CA ALA A 162 -21.19 1.55 8.66
C ALA A 162 -21.94 2.62 7.86
N THR A 163 -22.57 2.25 6.76
CA THR A 163 -23.48 3.07 5.96
C THR A 163 -24.72 3.31 6.79
N ALA A 164 -24.59 4.18 7.77
CA ALA A 164 -25.62 4.39 8.75
C ALA A 164 -26.67 5.34 8.21
N ARG A 165 -27.92 5.09 8.59
CA ARG A 165 -28.74 6.22 9.05
C ARG A 165 -28.08 6.77 10.34
N GLY A 166 -27.13 7.69 10.23
CA GLY A 166 -26.57 8.49 11.34
C GLY A 166 -25.18 8.07 11.90
N PRO A 167 -24.30 9.03 12.25
CA PRO A 167 -22.85 8.85 12.20
C PRO A 167 -22.30 8.02 13.37
N MET A 168 -21.42 7.07 13.06
CA MET A 168 -20.40 6.59 13.98
C MET A 168 -19.05 6.68 13.25
N ALA A 169 -18.38 7.83 13.41
CA ALA A 169 -17.06 8.06 12.87
C ALA A 169 -16.01 7.36 13.75
N ILE A 170 -15.28 6.40 13.19
CA ILE A 170 -14.03 5.91 13.79
C ILE A 170 -12.93 6.85 13.29
N ASP A 171 -12.67 7.91 14.06
CA ASP A 171 -11.55 8.81 13.84
C ASP A 171 -10.25 8.13 14.28
N SER A 172 -9.48 7.61 13.34
CA SER A 172 -8.07 7.23 13.55
C SER A 172 -7.18 8.48 13.41
N ASN A 173 -7.37 9.46 14.30
CA ASN A 173 -6.46 10.60 14.43
C ASN A 173 -5.24 10.19 15.28
N VAL A 174 -4.13 9.86 14.60
CA VAL A 174 -2.79 9.87 15.22
C VAL A 174 -2.28 11.31 15.17
N ARG A 175 -2.42 12.05 16.26
CA ARG A 175 -1.64 13.28 16.49
C ARG A 175 -0.28 12.88 17.09
N GLN A 176 0.79 13.44 16.52
CA GLN A 176 2.12 13.46 17.13
C GLN A 176 2.12 14.30 18.40
#